data_AF-A0ABD8B4K6-F1
#
_entry.id   AF-A0ABD8B4K6-F1
#
_cell.length_a   1.000
_cell.length_b   1.000
_cell.length_c   1.000
_cell.angle_alpha   90.00
_cell.angle_beta   90.00
_cell.angle_gamma   90.00
#
_symmetry.space_group_name_H-M   'P 1'
#
loop_
_entity.id
_entity.type
_entity.pdbx_description
1 polymer ?
#
loop_
_entity_poly.entity_id
_entity_poly.type
_entity_poly.pdbx_seq_one_letter_code
_entity_poly.pdbx_strand_id
1 'polypeptide(L)'
;MEAGTSFMNARGLLHFDAHFQNILVDGRRLYFADYGLAISSHFDLSPAETSFFELHRAYDRCYTRSWLVNRLITALYGYERKEREALIRACAEGEDPPDGPQKARAILSRHAPLAAVMTDFYGKIQDENRETPYPLEAFRRALHADRSRRRSQGSLRLEM
;
A
#
# COMPACT_ATOMS: atom_id res chain seq x y z
N MET A 1 -1.46 7.81 7.63
CA MET A 1 -0.85 7.31 6.38
C MET A 1 -1.40 7.96 5.12
N GLU A 2 -2.66 7.72 4.73
CA GLU A 2 -3.23 8.27 3.48
C GLU A 2 -3.04 9.78 3.32
N ALA A 3 -3.36 10.57 4.36
CA ALA A 3 -3.17 12.02 4.35
C ALA A 3 -1.72 12.44 4.11
N GLY A 4 -0.75 11.71 4.67
CA GLY A 4 0.68 11.99 4.52
C GLY A 4 1.20 11.71 3.11
N THR A 5 0.89 10.53 2.57
CA THR A 5 1.25 10.19 1.19
C THR A 5 0.57 11.12 0.17
N SER A 6 -0.69 11.50 0.42
CA SER A 6 -1.40 12.48 -0.42
C SER A 6 -0.82 13.88 -0.31
N PHE A 7 -0.38 14.30 0.87
CA PHE A 7 0.27 15.59 1.09
C PHE A 7 1.57 15.73 0.32
N MET A 8 2.44 14.70 0.36
CA MET A 8 3.69 14.66 -0.41
C MET A 8 3.39 14.67 -1.91
N ASN A 9 2.49 13.80 -2.37
CA ASN A 9 2.15 13.70 -3.80
C ASN A 9 1.59 15.01 -4.37
N ALA A 10 0.73 15.71 -3.62
CA ALA A 10 0.17 17.00 -4.01
C ALA A 10 1.21 18.12 -4.11
N ARG A 11 2.39 17.94 -3.50
CA ARG A 11 3.57 18.82 -3.59
C ARG A 11 4.61 18.28 -4.56
N GLY A 12 4.20 17.40 -5.47
CA GLY A 12 5.10 16.86 -6.46
C GLY A 12 6.24 16.02 -5.86
N LEU A 13 6.02 15.34 -4.73
CA LEU A 13 7.02 14.48 -4.07
C LEU A 13 6.50 13.05 -3.95
N LEU A 14 7.30 12.08 -4.41
CA LEU A 14 7.13 10.65 -4.14
C LEU A 14 8.30 10.16 -3.28
N HIS A 15 8.02 9.39 -2.25
CA HIS A 15 9.02 8.95 -1.27
C HIS A 15 9.71 7.64 -1.64
N PHE A 16 8.98 6.72 -2.28
CA PHE A 16 9.41 5.37 -2.67
C PHE A 16 9.82 4.40 -1.55
N ASP A 17 9.85 4.85 -0.30
CA ASP A 17 10.19 4.00 0.85
C ASP A 17 9.38 4.35 2.13
N ALA A 18 8.10 4.63 1.94
CA ALA A 18 7.18 5.07 2.98
C ALA A 18 6.68 3.91 3.89
N HIS A 19 7.61 3.10 4.42
CA HIS A 19 7.33 2.04 5.40
C HIS A 19 7.42 2.55 6.85
N PHE A 20 6.83 1.84 7.82
CA PHE A 20 6.66 2.43 9.17
C PHE A 20 7.96 2.64 9.94
N GLN A 21 9.08 2.04 9.54
CA GLN A 21 10.39 2.36 10.13
C GLN A 21 10.94 3.72 9.68
N ASN A 22 10.43 4.27 8.58
CA ASN A 22 10.75 5.60 8.04
C ASN A 22 9.67 6.62 8.40
N ILE A 23 8.78 6.28 9.34
CA ILE A 23 7.68 7.15 9.77
C ILE A 23 7.75 7.29 11.29
N LEU A 24 8.05 8.50 11.75
CA LEU A 24 8.15 8.83 13.16
C LEU A 24 6.83 9.43 13.65
N VAL A 25 6.54 9.23 14.94
CA VAL A 25 5.36 9.80 15.61
C VAL A 25 5.77 10.50 16.90
N ASP A 26 5.18 11.66 17.16
CA ASP A 26 5.28 12.37 18.45
C ASP A 26 3.98 12.25 19.29
N GLY A 27 3.06 11.37 18.88
CA GLY A 27 1.72 11.21 19.45
C GLY A 27 0.66 12.17 18.89
N ARG A 28 1.06 13.18 18.11
CA ARG A 28 0.15 14.17 17.48
C ARG A 28 0.27 14.19 15.95
N ARG A 29 1.46 13.99 15.43
CA ARG A 29 1.82 14.11 14.01
C ARG A 29 2.63 12.90 13.55
N LEU A 30 2.58 12.69 12.23
CA LEU A 30 3.43 11.74 11.51
C LEU A 30 4.51 12.54 10.79
N TYR A 31 5.75 12.09 10.90
CA TYR A 31 6.90 12.62 10.18
C TYR A 31 7.45 11.54 9.26
N PHE A 32 7.59 11.84 7.98
CA PHE A 32 8.30 10.97 7.05
C PHE A 32 9.79 11.31 7.12
N ALA A 33 10.62 10.28 7.10
CA ALA A 33 12.07 10.37 7.20
C ALA A 33 12.70 9.49 6.10
N ASP A 34 14.01 9.63 5.92
CA ASP A 34 14.77 8.91 4.89
C ASP A 34 14.24 9.13 3.46
N TYR A 35 14.56 10.31 2.93
CA TYR A 35 14.21 10.69 1.56
C TYR A 35 15.24 10.21 0.52
N GLY A 36 16.09 9.23 0.85
CA GLY A 36 17.18 8.78 -0.03
C GLY A 36 16.72 8.22 -1.39
N LEU A 37 15.48 7.74 -1.48
CA LEU A 37 14.86 7.24 -2.71
C LEU A 37 13.79 8.19 -3.29
N ALA A 38 13.61 9.37 -2.70
CA ALA A 38 12.53 10.27 -3.08
C ALA A 38 12.84 10.98 -4.42
N ILE A 39 11.78 11.23 -5.19
CA ILE A 39 11.82 12.03 -6.42
C ILE A 39 10.86 13.20 -6.28
N SER A 40 11.24 14.37 -6.81
CA SER A 40 10.35 15.52 -6.88
C SER A 40 10.29 16.13 -8.27
N SER A 41 9.06 16.44 -8.73
CA SER A 41 8.80 17.16 -9.98
C SER A 41 9.22 18.64 -9.93
N HIS A 42 9.77 19.11 -8.80
CA HIS A 42 10.33 20.45 -8.66
C HIS A 42 11.81 20.53 -9.06
N PHE A 43 12.46 19.39 -9.30
CA PHE A 43 13.82 19.34 -9.87
C PHE A 43 13.79 19.27 -11.39
N ASP A 44 14.96 19.46 -12.00
CA ASP A 44 15.16 19.28 -13.44
C ASP A 44 15.21 17.78 -13.77
N LEU A 45 14.04 17.21 -14.06
CA LEU A 45 13.88 15.80 -14.40
C LEU A 45 14.04 15.58 -15.90
N SER A 46 14.79 14.55 -16.28
CA SER A 46 14.81 14.05 -17.65
C SER A 46 13.41 13.58 -18.10
N PRO A 47 13.17 13.41 -19.42
CA PRO A 47 11.92 12.87 -19.91
C PRO A 47 11.57 11.47 -19.36
N ALA A 48 12.60 10.64 -19.12
CA ALA A 48 12.43 9.32 -18.53
C ALA A 48 12.00 9.41 -17.05
N GLU A 49 12.64 10.27 -16.26
CA GLU A 49 12.29 10.49 -14.85
C GLU A 49 10.90 11.12 -14.70
N THR A 50 10.53 12.04 -15.59
CA THR A 50 9.17 12.61 -15.63
C THR A 50 8.12 11.54 -15.90
N SER A 51 8.38 10.67 -16.89
CA SER A 51 7.49 9.56 -17.22
C SER A 51 7.38 8.56 -16.07
N PHE A 52 8.51 8.27 -15.41
CA PHE A 52 8.56 7.43 -14.22
C PHE A 52 7.76 8.04 -13.06
N PHE A 53 7.93 9.33 -12.80
CA PHE A 53 7.20 10.06 -11.77
C PHE A 53 5.68 9.99 -11.98
N GLU A 54 5.21 10.27 -13.20
CA GLU A 54 3.78 10.24 -13.52
C GLU A 54 3.19 8.83 -13.44
N LEU A 55 3.94 7.81 -13.89
CA LEU A 55 3.55 6.42 -13.78
C LEU A 55 3.39 5.97 -12.31
N HIS A 56 4.22 6.48 -11.40
CA HIS A 56 4.31 6.04 -10.01
C HIS A 56 3.60 6.96 -9.00
N ARG A 57 2.75 7.89 -9.44
CA ARG A 57 1.98 8.80 -8.55
C ARG A 57 1.22 8.07 -7.43
N ALA A 58 0.78 6.83 -7.64
CA ALA A 58 0.03 6.07 -6.65
C ALA A 58 0.93 5.21 -5.74
N TYR A 59 2.24 5.14 -6.01
CA TYR A 59 3.15 4.16 -5.44
C TYR A 59 3.17 4.21 -3.92
N ASP A 60 3.50 5.35 -3.30
CA ASP A 60 3.62 5.45 -1.83
C ASP A 60 2.34 5.02 -1.13
N ARG A 61 1.18 5.42 -1.65
CA ARG A 61 -0.12 5.02 -1.09
C ARG A 61 -0.33 3.51 -1.18
N CYS A 62 0.04 2.89 -2.30
CA CYS A 62 -0.09 1.44 -2.47
C CYS A 62 0.93 0.70 -1.58
N TYR A 63 2.17 1.17 -1.56
CA TYR A 63 3.27 0.59 -0.80
C TYR A 63 2.98 0.60 0.70
N THR A 64 2.66 1.76 1.27
CA THR A 64 2.35 1.88 2.70
C THR A 64 1.17 1.01 3.13
N ARG A 65 0.14 0.86 2.27
CA ARG A 65 -1.02 -0.01 2.58
C ARG A 65 -0.66 -1.49 2.51
N SER A 66 0.10 -1.91 1.51
CA SER A 66 0.61 -3.29 1.42
C SER A 66 1.51 -3.62 2.62
N TRP A 67 2.36 -2.67 3.02
CA TRP A 67 3.22 -2.81 4.20
C TRP A 67 2.40 -3.00 5.48
N LEU A 68 1.33 -2.20 5.67
CA LEU A 68 0.40 -2.37 6.81
C LEU A 68 -0.21 -3.78 6.85
N VAL A 69 -0.70 -4.28 5.71
CA VAL A 69 -1.28 -5.64 5.61
C VAL A 69 -0.25 -6.69 6.01
N ASN A 70 0.94 -6.64 5.42
CA ASN A 70 2.02 -7.57 5.74
C ASN A 70 2.37 -7.52 7.23
N ARG A 71 2.52 -6.31 7.80
CA ARG A 71 2.88 -6.15 9.21
C ARG A 71 1.78 -6.66 10.15
N LEU A 72 0.51 -6.43 9.84
CA LEU A 72 -0.60 -6.95 10.62
C LEU A 72 -0.63 -8.48 10.61
N ILE A 73 -0.45 -9.10 9.45
CA ILE A 73 -0.40 -10.56 9.33
C ILE A 73 0.75 -11.12 10.16
N THR A 74 1.96 -10.58 10.02
CA THR A 74 3.12 -11.01 10.83
C THR A 74 2.86 -10.84 12.32
N ALA A 75 2.32 -9.69 12.74
CA ALA A 75 2.14 -9.40 14.17
C ALA A 75 1.03 -10.21 14.83
N LEU A 76 -0.03 -10.57 14.10
CA LEU A 76 -1.20 -11.27 14.64
C LEU A 76 -1.11 -12.78 14.51
N TYR A 77 -0.54 -13.28 13.42
CA TYR A 77 -0.56 -14.70 13.09
C TYR A 77 0.82 -15.35 13.08
N GLY A 78 1.90 -14.58 13.17
CA GLY A 78 3.28 -15.10 13.14
C GLY A 78 3.66 -15.74 11.80
N TYR A 79 2.92 -15.45 10.73
CA TYR A 79 3.12 -16.07 9.42
C TYR A 79 4.42 -15.60 8.75
N GLU A 80 5.16 -16.56 8.21
CA GLU A 80 6.32 -16.35 7.37
C GLU A 80 5.91 -16.03 5.93
N ARG A 81 6.87 -15.64 5.08
CA ARG A 81 6.61 -15.06 3.75
C ARG A 81 5.54 -15.85 2.97
N LYS A 82 5.69 -17.18 2.84
CA LYS A 82 4.77 -18.01 2.05
C LYS A 82 3.35 -18.01 2.61
N GLU A 83 3.17 -18.18 3.92
CA GLU A 83 1.83 -18.15 4.52
C GLU A 83 1.20 -16.77 4.46
N ARG A 84 1.99 -15.69 4.60
CA ARG A 84 1.47 -14.33 4.44
C ARG A 84 0.95 -14.09 3.04
N GLU A 85 1.72 -14.47 2.02
CA GLU A 85 1.32 -14.29 0.64
C GLU A 85 0.06 -15.10 0.31
N ALA A 86 -0.03 -16.33 0.80
CA ALA A 86 -1.23 -17.16 0.65
C ALA A 86 -2.46 -16.50 1.30
N LEU A 87 -2.34 -16.01 2.52
CA LEU A 87 -3.42 -15.31 3.21
C LEU A 87 -3.83 -14.02 2.49
N ILE A 88 -2.87 -13.24 2.00
CA ILE A 88 -3.16 -12.02 1.22
C ILE A 88 -3.98 -12.35 -0.03
N ARG A 89 -3.62 -13.42 -0.76
CA ARG A 89 -4.34 -13.88 -1.95
C ARG A 89 -5.75 -14.36 -1.61
N ALA A 90 -5.91 -15.22 -0.60
CA ALA A 90 -7.21 -15.68 -0.13
C ALA A 90 -8.14 -14.51 0.24
N CYS A 91 -7.66 -13.55 1.02
CA CYS A 91 -8.44 -12.36 1.38
C CYS A 91 -8.72 -11.43 0.19
N ALA A 92 -7.86 -11.43 -0.84
CA ALA A 92 -8.11 -10.67 -2.07
C ALA A 92 -9.25 -11.29 -2.89
N GLU A 93 -9.36 -12.62 -2.87
CA GLU A 93 -10.41 -13.42 -3.52
C GLU A 93 -11.74 -13.42 -2.75
N GLY A 94 -11.75 -12.93 -1.51
CA GLY A 94 -12.96 -12.69 -0.72
C GLY A 94 -13.09 -13.59 0.51
N GLU A 95 -12.09 -14.42 0.80
CA GLU A 95 -12.06 -15.19 2.04
C GLU A 95 -11.87 -14.29 3.26
N ASP A 96 -12.52 -14.65 4.36
CA ASP A 96 -12.35 -13.94 5.62
C ASP A 96 -10.98 -14.22 6.24
N PRO A 97 -10.26 -13.20 6.73
CA PRO A 97 -9.01 -13.41 7.46
C PRO A 97 -9.25 -14.31 8.69
N PRO A 98 -8.24 -15.06 9.19
CA PRO A 98 -8.36 -15.88 10.38
C PRO A 98 -8.82 -15.11 11.63
N ASP A 99 -9.26 -15.86 12.64
CA ASP A 99 -9.74 -15.28 13.89
C ASP A 99 -8.73 -14.35 14.56
N GLY A 100 -9.24 -13.23 15.07
CA GLY A 100 -8.43 -12.14 15.60
C GLY A 100 -9.25 -10.86 15.79
N PRO A 101 -8.61 -9.74 16.15
CA PRO A 101 -9.30 -8.49 16.40
C PRO A 101 -10.12 -8.04 15.19
N GLN A 102 -11.42 -7.79 15.37
CA GLN A 102 -12.36 -7.46 14.30
C GLN A 102 -11.89 -6.27 13.44
N LYS A 103 -11.29 -5.25 14.07
CA LYS A 103 -10.72 -4.10 13.35
C LYS A 103 -9.56 -4.48 12.44
N ALA A 104 -8.69 -5.40 12.86
CA ALA A 104 -7.59 -5.88 12.05
C ALA A 104 -8.11 -6.70 10.87
N ARG A 105 -9.05 -7.62 11.11
CA ARG A 105 -9.72 -8.39 10.05
C ARG A 105 -10.35 -7.48 9.00
N ALA A 106 -11.08 -6.44 9.44
CA ALA A 106 -11.68 -5.46 8.53
C ALA A 106 -10.63 -4.70 7.69
N ILE A 107 -9.46 -4.37 8.26
CA ILE A 107 -8.35 -3.74 7.53
C ILE A 107 -7.77 -4.72 6.50
N LEU A 108 -7.55 -5.98 6.89
CA LEU A 108 -7.02 -7.03 6.02
C LEU A 108 -7.95 -7.27 4.82
N SER A 109 -9.24 -7.59 5.04
CA SER A 109 -10.20 -7.80 3.95
C SER A 109 -10.31 -6.59 3.04
N ARG A 110 -10.23 -5.38 3.61
CA ARG A 110 -10.34 -4.13 2.84
C ARG A 110 -9.13 -3.91 1.93
N HIS A 111 -7.92 -4.11 2.42
CA HIS A 111 -6.68 -3.78 1.70
C HIS A 111 -6.02 -4.96 0.99
N ALA A 112 -6.49 -6.20 1.20
CA ALA A 112 -5.93 -7.41 0.61
C ALA A 112 -5.77 -7.37 -0.92
N PRO A 113 -6.76 -6.92 -1.73
CA PRO A 113 -6.56 -6.87 -3.19
C PRO A 113 -5.39 -5.97 -3.62
N LEU A 114 -5.18 -4.87 -2.92
CA LEU A 114 -4.06 -3.96 -3.20
C LEU A 114 -2.74 -4.57 -2.73
N ALA A 115 -2.74 -5.19 -1.56
CA ALA A 115 -1.57 -5.89 -1.05
C ALA A 115 -1.15 -7.05 -1.96
N ALA A 116 -2.11 -7.81 -2.51
CA ALA A 116 -1.87 -8.89 -3.45
C ALA A 116 -1.13 -8.40 -4.71
N VAL A 117 -1.64 -7.33 -5.34
CA VAL A 117 -0.97 -6.72 -6.51
C VAL A 117 0.46 -6.28 -6.20
N MET A 118 0.68 -5.67 -5.03
CA MET A 118 2.02 -5.24 -4.62
C MET A 118 2.95 -6.41 -4.34
N THR A 119 2.46 -7.43 -3.62
CA THR A 119 3.20 -8.66 -3.32
C THR A 119 3.62 -9.37 -4.60
N ASP A 120 2.70 -9.57 -5.54
CA ASP A 120 3.00 -10.26 -6.80
C ASP A 120 3.97 -9.45 -7.66
N PHE A 121 3.86 -8.11 -7.67
CA PHE A 121 4.81 -7.23 -8.36
C PHE A 121 6.23 -7.35 -7.80
N TYR A 122 6.38 -7.31 -6.47
CA TYR A 122 7.69 -7.46 -5.85
C TYR A 122 8.27 -8.86 -6.02
N GLY A 123 7.45 -9.91 -5.97
CA GLY A 123 7.88 -11.28 -6.28
C GLY A 123 8.48 -11.35 -7.68
N LYS A 124 7.78 -10.83 -8.69
CA LYS A 124 8.28 -10.81 -10.07
C LYS A 124 9.57 -10.00 -10.24
N ILE A 125 9.68 -8.84 -9.59
CA ILE A 125 10.92 -8.04 -9.67
C ILE A 125 12.11 -8.73 -9.00
N GLN A 126 11.88 -9.35 -7.84
CA GLN A 126 12.95 -9.94 -7.02
C GLN A 126 13.40 -11.30 -7.56
N ASP A 127 12.43 -12.13 -7.93
CA ASP A 127 12.64 -13.55 -8.18
C ASP A 127 12.71 -13.89 -9.69
N GLU A 128 12.22 -13.00 -10.57
CA GLU A 128 12.13 -13.26 -12.02
C GLU A 128 12.87 -12.24 -12.88
N ASN A 129 12.36 -11.01 -12.98
CA ASN A 129 12.87 -9.98 -13.89
C ASN A 129 12.77 -8.57 -13.30
N ARG A 130 13.92 -7.90 -13.16
CA ARG A 130 14.02 -6.50 -12.70
C ARG A 130 13.36 -5.49 -13.65
N GLU A 131 13.13 -5.86 -14.91
CA GLU A 131 12.41 -5.07 -15.91
C GLU A 131 10.89 -5.32 -15.89
N THR A 132 10.37 -6.05 -14.90
CA THR A 132 8.91 -6.27 -14.76
C THR A 132 8.19 -4.92 -14.74
N PRO A 133 7.24 -4.68 -15.67
CA PRO A 133 6.55 -3.40 -15.76
C PRO A 133 5.71 -3.11 -14.51
N TYR A 134 5.67 -1.83 -14.11
CA TYR A 134 4.81 -1.38 -13.01
C TYR A 134 3.32 -1.62 -13.32
N PRO A 135 2.57 -2.34 -12.47
CA PRO A 135 1.21 -2.78 -12.78
C PRO A 135 0.17 -1.68 -12.44
N LEU A 136 0.29 -0.51 -13.09
CA LEU A 136 -0.53 0.67 -12.85
C LEU A 136 -2.04 0.36 -12.87
N GLU A 137 -2.51 -0.35 -13.89
CA GLU A 137 -3.93 -0.66 -14.05
C GLU A 137 -4.45 -1.59 -12.95
N ALA A 138 -3.62 -2.53 -12.50
CA ALA A 138 -3.98 -3.40 -11.38
C ALA A 138 -4.09 -2.58 -10.08
N PHE A 139 -3.16 -1.67 -9.83
CA PHE A 139 -3.24 -0.76 -8.68
C PHE A 139 -4.45 0.17 -8.75
N ARG A 140 -4.78 0.72 -9.93
CA ARG A 140 -5.97 1.56 -10.13
C ARG A 140 -7.23 0.78 -9.76
N ARG A 141 -7.41 -0.44 -10.28
CA ARG A 141 -8.56 -1.30 -9.94
C ARG A 141 -8.64 -1.59 -8.44
N ALA A 142 -7.52 -1.97 -7.81
CA ALA A 142 -7.49 -2.26 -6.38
C ALA A 142 -7.80 -1.03 -5.52
N LEU A 143 -7.31 0.16 -5.89
CA LEU A 143 -7.62 1.42 -5.22
C LEU A 143 -9.08 1.84 -5.39
N HIS A 144 -9.71 1.52 -6.51
CA HIS A 144 -11.15 1.71 -6.69
C HIS A 144 -11.96 0.78 -5.79
N ALA A 145 -11.62 -0.52 -5.76
CA ALA A 145 -12.27 -1.49 -4.89
C ALA A 145 -12.18 -1.11 -3.39
N ASP A 146 -11.00 -0.66 -2.94
CA ASP A 146 -10.79 -0.20 -1.56
C ASP A 146 -11.72 0.97 -1.18
N ARG A 147 -11.92 1.92 -2.11
CA ARG A 147 -12.80 3.08 -1.90
C ARG A 147 -14.27 2.67 -1.83
N SER A 148 -14.70 1.73 -2.66
CA SER A 148 -16.06 1.19 -2.62
C SER A 148 -16.34 0.47 -1.30
N ARG A 149 -15.38 -0.34 -0.81
CA ARG A 149 -15.48 -1.03 0.49
C ARG A 149 -15.51 -0.08 1.69
N ARG A 150 -14.81 1.08 1.61
CA ARG A 150 -14.89 2.13 2.62
C ARG A 150 -16.29 2.73 2.73
N ARG A 151 -16.98 2.93 1.59
CA ARG A 151 -18.33 3.52 1.56
C ARG A 151 -19.37 2.55 2.11
N SER A 152 -19.30 1.27 1.79
CA SER A 152 -20.22 0.26 2.33
C SER A 152 -20.06 0.08 3.86
N GLN A 153 -18.83 0.05 4.38
CA GLN A 153 -18.58 -0.01 5.83
C GLN A 153 -18.97 1.27 6.58
N GLY A 154 -18.99 2.43 5.91
CA GLY A 154 -19.45 3.70 6.47
C GLY A 154 -20.98 3.83 6.53
N SER A 155 -21.69 3.25 5.56
CA SER A 155 -23.17 3.24 5.53
C SER A 155 -23.76 2.37 6.64
N LEU A 156 -23.10 1.25 6.98
CA LEU A 156 -23.52 0.34 8.05
C LEU A 156 -23.34 0.90 9.48
N ARG A 157 -22.72 2.09 9.63
CA ARG A 157 -22.54 2.76 10.94
C ARG A 157 -23.57 3.86 11.23
N LEU A 158 -24.47 4.16 10.29
CA LEU A 158 -25.51 5.20 10.45
C LEU A 158 -26.90 4.62 10.77
N GLU A 159 -27.03 3.30 10.88
CA GLU A 159 -28.29 2.60 11.21
C GLU A 159 -28.29 1.92 12.60
N MET A 160 -27.42 2.37 13.52
CA MET A 160 -27.38 1.89 14.92
C MET A 160 -27.18 3.04 15.89
#